data_AF-A0A9E2YDD0-F1
#
_entry.id   AF-A0A9E2YDD0-F1
#
_cell.length_a   1.000
_cell.length_b   1.000
_cell.length_c   1.000
_cell.angle_alpha   90.00
_cell.angle_beta   90.00
_cell.angle_gamma   90.00
#
_symmetry.space_group_name_H-M   'P 1'
#
loop_
_entity.id
_entity.type
_entity.pdbx_description
1 polymer ?
#
loop_
_entity_poly.entity_id
_entity_poly.type
_entity_poly.pdbx_seq_one_letter_code
_entity_poly.pdbx_strand_id
1 'polypeptide(L)'
;MGNGKKPSDNDTLAYIRDLVAEEKSLRAQLLHRDIDTSEEHDRLHRLEVELDQCWDLLRQRRALRDSGGDPREAEVRPPDEVEGYLS
;
A
#
# COMPACT_ATOMS: atom_id res chain seq x y z
N MET A 1 10.66 24.01 -4.76
CA MET A 1 10.86 23.41 -3.43
C MET A 1 9.64 22.56 -3.13
N GLY A 2 9.67 21.26 -3.46
CA GLY A 2 8.56 20.34 -3.22
C GLY A 2 8.63 19.85 -1.78
N ASN A 3 7.59 20.13 -0.98
CA ASN A 3 7.50 19.68 0.40
C ASN A 3 7.38 18.15 0.46
N GLY A 4 8.53 17.46 0.47
CA GLY A 4 8.64 16.02 0.74
C GLY A 4 8.37 15.69 2.20
N LYS A 5 7.17 16.00 2.71
CA LYS A 5 6.71 15.40 3.96
C LYS A 5 6.46 13.92 3.67
N LYS A 6 7.41 13.07 4.03
CA LYS A 6 7.15 11.62 4.13
C LYS A 6 5.87 11.45 4.96
N PRO A 7 4.88 10.67 4.49
CA PRO A 7 3.63 10.48 5.22
C PRO A 7 3.93 10.05 6.66
N SER A 8 3.23 10.64 7.62
CA SER A 8 3.37 10.24 9.02
C SER A 8 2.81 8.83 9.23
N ASP A 9 3.14 8.20 10.37
CA ASP A 9 2.61 6.87 10.71
C ASP A 9 1.07 6.84 10.60
N ASN A 10 0.41 7.94 10.99
CA ASN A 10 -1.04 8.11 10.90
C ASN A 10 -1.53 8.25 9.46
N ASP A 11 -0.80 8.97 8.59
CA ASP A 11 -1.17 9.10 7.18
C ASP A 11 -1.07 7.74 6.49
N THR A 12 -0.01 6.97 6.77
CA THR A 12 0.14 5.59 6.27
C THR A 12 -0.99 4.69 6.77
N LEU A 13 -1.36 4.79 8.06
CA LEU A 13 -2.49 4.03 8.61
C LEU A 13 -3.84 4.45 8.02
N ALA A 14 -4.03 5.73 7.70
CA ALA A 14 -5.23 6.19 6.99
C ALA A 14 -5.29 5.60 5.59
N TYR A 15 -4.17 5.65 4.86
CA TYR A 15 -4.06 5.07 3.53
C TYR A 15 -4.32 3.55 3.51
N ILE A 16 -3.77 2.80 4.46
CA ILE A 16 -4.07 1.37 4.64
C ILE A 16 -5.58 1.12 4.80
N ARG A 17 -6.29 1.97 5.55
CA ARG A 17 -7.75 1.82 5.73
C ARG A 17 -8.50 2.05 4.42
N ASP A 18 -8.07 3.02 3.63
CA ASP A 18 -8.66 3.31 2.32
C ASP A 18 -8.45 2.13 1.35
N LEU A 19 -7.24 1.57 1.31
CA LEU A 19 -6.94 0.36 0.51
C LEU A 19 -7.82 -0.84 0.89
N VAL A 20 -8.02 -1.08 2.19
CA VAL A 20 -8.91 -2.15 2.68
C VAL A 20 -10.38 -1.87 2.35
N ALA A 21 -10.79 -0.59 2.34
CA ALA A 21 -12.13 -0.22 1.90
C ALA A 21 -12.32 -0.47 0.40
N GLU A 22 -11.29 -0.22 -0.41
CA GLU A 22 -11.29 -0.50 -1.84
C GLU A 22 -11.34 -2.01 -2.13
N GLU A 23 -10.58 -2.84 -1.41
CA GLU A 23 -10.66 -4.31 -1.50
C GLU A 23 -12.11 -4.80 -1.28
N LYS A 24 -12.77 -4.27 -0.25
CA LYS A 24 -14.18 -4.61 0.03
C LYS A 24 -15.11 -4.15 -1.08
N SER A 25 -14.85 -2.98 -1.67
CA SER A 25 -15.62 -2.48 -2.80
C SER A 25 -15.46 -3.35 -4.04
N LEU A 26 -14.23 -3.80 -4.33
CA LEU A 26 -13.96 -4.73 -5.44
C LEU A 26 -14.69 -6.06 -5.26
N ARG A 27 -14.63 -6.63 -4.04
CA ARG A 27 -15.39 -7.86 -3.74
C ARG A 27 -16.90 -7.68 -3.89
N ALA A 28 -17.43 -6.50 -3.52
CA ALA A 28 -18.84 -6.20 -3.71
C ALA A 28 -19.18 -6.11 -5.21
N GLN A 29 -18.36 -5.42 -6.01
CA GLN A 29 -18.52 -5.31 -7.46
C GLN A 29 -18.47 -6.69 -8.15
N LEU A 30 -17.55 -7.57 -7.73
CA LEU A 30 -17.49 -8.95 -8.24
C LEU A 30 -18.78 -9.72 -7.90
N LEU A 31 -19.28 -9.58 -6.67
CA LEU A 31 -20.54 -10.22 -6.24
C LEU A 31 -21.74 -9.73 -7.07
N HIS A 32 -21.75 -8.44 -7.42
CA HIS A 32 -22.76 -7.82 -8.29
C HIS A 32 -22.56 -8.15 -9.79
N ARG A 33 -21.46 -8.84 -10.15
CA ARG A 33 -21.01 -9.07 -11.54
C ARG A 33 -20.77 -7.78 -12.33
N ASP A 34 -20.39 -6.71 -11.64
CA ASP A 34 -19.96 -5.46 -12.29
C ASP A 34 -18.55 -5.57 -12.88
N ILE A 35 -17.73 -6.47 -12.32
CA ILE A 35 -16.37 -6.79 -12.78
C ILE A 35 -16.19 -8.30 -12.91
N ASP A 36 -15.24 -8.70 -13.76
CA ASP A 36 -14.80 -10.10 -13.88
C ASP A 36 -13.80 -10.47 -12.78
N THR A 37 -13.72 -11.76 -12.48
CA THR A 37 -12.81 -12.30 -11.45
C THR A 37 -11.34 -12.02 -11.76
N SER A 38 -10.96 -11.99 -13.05
CA SER A 38 -9.60 -11.63 -13.47
C SER A 38 -9.29 -10.16 -13.18
N GLU A 39 -10.25 -9.27 -13.45
CA GLU A 39 -10.09 -7.84 -13.17
C GLU A 39 -10.08 -7.55 -11.66
N GLU A 40 -10.90 -8.26 -10.88
CA GLU A 40 -10.83 -8.21 -9.42
C GLU A 40 -9.42 -8.62 -8.96
N HIS A 41 -8.92 -9.79 -9.37
CA HIS A 41 -7.60 -10.28 -8.97
C HIS A 41 -6.46 -9.33 -9.33
N ASP A 42 -6.45 -8.75 -10.53
CA ASP A 42 -5.40 -7.81 -10.95
C ASP A 42 -5.39 -6.55 -10.08
N ARG A 43 -6.57 -6.02 -9.74
CA ARG A 43 -6.69 -4.85 -8.86
C ARG A 43 -6.36 -5.20 -7.41
N LEU A 44 -6.81 -6.36 -6.94
CA LEU A 44 -6.57 -6.84 -5.58
C LEU A 44 -5.07 -7.09 -5.34
N HIS A 45 -4.37 -7.64 -6.33
CA HIS A 45 -2.91 -7.79 -6.29
C HIS A 45 -2.19 -6.45 -6.16
N ARG A 46 -2.63 -5.39 -6.87
CA ARG A 46 -2.06 -4.04 -6.71
C ARG A 46 -2.30 -3.50 -5.31
N LEU A 47 -3.52 -3.64 -4.78
CA LEU A 47 -3.85 -3.22 -3.41
C LEU A 47 -3.00 -3.96 -2.37
N GLU A 48 -2.77 -5.27 -2.55
CA GLU A 48 -1.92 -6.07 -1.67
C GLU A 48 -0.47 -5.58 -1.70
N VAL A 49 0.08 -5.28 -2.87
CA VAL A 49 1.43 -4.72 -3.02
C VAL A 49 1.56 -3.36 -2.32
N GLU A 50 0.56 -2.49 -2.45
CA GLU A 50 0.56 -1.20 -1.75
C GLU A 50 0.41 -1.34 -0.23
N LEU A 51 -0.42 -2.29 0.23
CA LEU A 51 -0.56 -2.60 1.65
C LEU A 51 0.76 -3.10 2.23
N ASP A 52 1.45 -3.99 1.53
CA ASP A 52 2.74 -4.54 1.98
C ASP A 52 3.80 -3.43 2.10
N GLN A 53 3.89 -2.51 1.13
CA GLN A 53 4.76 -1.34 1.21
C GLN A 53 4.46 -0.45 2.42
N CYS A 54 3.18 -0.20 2.69
CA CYS A 54 2.77 0.60 3.83
C CYS A 54 3.15 -0.07 5.17
N TRP A 55 2.95 -1.39 5.26
CA TRP A 55 3.36 -2.18 6.42
C TRP A 55 4.87 -2.23 6.61
N ASP A 56 5.63 -2.39 5.53
CA ASP A 56 7.09 -2.40 5.59
C ASP A 56 7.66 -1.04 5.98
N LEU A 57 7.07 0.06 5.50
CA LEU A 57 7.44 1.40 5.95
C LEU A 57 7.21 1.56 7.46
N LEU A 58 6.04 1.15 7.98
CA LEU A 58 5.74 1.23 9.40
C LEU A 58 6.70 0.36 10.24
N ARG A 59 7.01 -0.84 9.74
CA ARG A 59 7.96 -1.75 10.39
C ARG A 59 9.37 -1.16 10.40
N GLN A 60 9.82 -0.58 9.29
CA GLN A 60 11.14 0.07 9.20
C GLN A 60 11.24 1.26 10.15
N ARG A 61 10.21 2.12 10.19
CA ARG A 61 10.13 3.25 11.12
C ARG A 61 10.19 2.80 12.57
N ARG A 62 9.50 1.71 12.90
CA ARG A 62 9.54 1.12 14.24
C ARG A 62 10.92 0.56 14.58
N ALA A 63 11.56 -0.16 13.67
CA ALA A 63 12.92 -0.68 13.86
C ALA A 63 13.95 0.44 14.06
N LEU A 64 13.86 1.53 13.30
CA LEU A 64 14.70 2.72 13.46
C LEU A 64 14.47 3.39 14.82
N ARG A 65 13.20 3.54 15.24
CA ARG A 65 12.86 4.13 16.54
C ARG A 65 13.41 3.28 17.69
N ASP A 66 13.32 1.96 17.58
CA ASP A 66 13.81 1.02 18.59
C ASP A 66 15.35 0.94 18.63
N SER A 67 16.03 1.14 17.50
CA SER A 67 17.50 1.20 17.42
C SER A 67 18.09 2.56 17.77
N GLY A 68 17.25 3.58 18.00
CA GLY A 68 17.67 4.96 18.28
C GLY A 68 18.02 5.78 17.04
N GLY A 69 17.73 5.28 15.84
CA GLY A 69 17.83 6.01 14.57
C GLY A 69 16.65 6.95 14.31
N ASP A 70 16.76 7.80 13.29
CA ASP A 70 15.66 8.70 12.91
C ASP A 70 14.63 7.93 12.05
N PRO A 71 13.37 7.75 12.50
CA PRO A 71 12.33 7.09 11.70
C PRO A 71 12.05 7.80 10.37
N ARG A 72 12.49 9.04 10.16
CA ARG A 72 12.39 9.74 8.87
C ARG A 72 13.37 9.20 7.82
N GLU A 73 14.36 8.41 8.23
CA GLU A 73 15.25 7.70 7.31
C GLU A 73 14.59 6.48 6.67
N ALA A 74 13.42 6.06 7.15
CA ALA A 74 12.65 5.01 6.49
C ALA A 74 12.29 5.43 5.06
N GLU A 75 12.55 4.56 4.10
CA GLU A 75 12.23 4.76 2.69
C GLU A 75 11.27 3.66 2.27
N VAL A 76 10.16 4.07 1.64
CA VAL A 76 9.27 3.13 0.98
C VAL A 76 10.12 2.48 -0.10
N ARG A 77 10.36 1.17 0.00
CA ARG A 77 10.93 0.45 -1.14
C ARG A 77 9.96 0.67 -2.29
N PRO A 78 10.44 1.07 -3.48
CA PRO A 78 9.57 1.08 -4.63
C PRO A 78 8.88 -0.29 -4.69
N PRO A 79 7.61 -0.37 -5.14
CA PRO A 79 7.08 -1.65 -5.58
C PRO A 79 8.18 -2.25 -6.43
N ASP A 80 8.71 -3.41 -6.02
CA ASP A 80 9.47 -4.25 -6.92
C ASP A 80 8.59 -4.27 -8.16
N GLU A 81 9.02 -3.60 -9.23
CA GLU A 81 8.20 -3.46 -10.43
C GLU A 81 7.89 -4.90 -10.80
N VAL A 82 6.67 -5.33 -10.50
CA VAL A 82 6.12 -6.55 -11.04
C VAL A 82 5.89 -6.17 -12.50
N GLU A 83 7.00 -6.16 -13.26
CA GLU A 83 7.02 -6.15 -14.69
C GLU A 83 6.02 -7.22 -15.12
N GLY A 84 4.96 -6.78 -15.78
CA GLY A 84 4.18 -7.69 -16.62
C GLY A 84 2.68 -7.78 -16.37
N TYR A 85 1.96 -6.67 -16.17
CA TYR A 85 0.50 -6.74 -16.30
C TYR A 85 -0.20 -5.70 -17.17
N LEU A 86 0.50 -4.91 -17.98
CA LEU A 86 -0.15 -4.11 -19.03
C LEU A 86 0.79 -3.95 -20.24
N SER A 87 0.75 -4.94 -21.15
CA SER A 87 0.92 -4.70 -22.59
C SER A 87 -0.08 -5.55 -23.37
#